data_AF-A0A3C2A1P8-F1
#
_entry.id   AF-A0A3C2A1P8-F1
#
_cell.length_a   1.000
_cell.length_b   1.000
_cell.length_c   1.000
_cell.angle_alpha   90.00
_cell.angle_beta   90.00
_cell.angle_gamma   90.00
#
_symmetry.space_group_name_H-M   'P 1'
#
loop_
_entity.id
_entity.type
_entity.pdbx_description
1 polymer ?
#
loop_
_entity_poly.entity_id
_entity_poly.type
_entity_poly.pdbx_seq_one_letter_code
_entity_poly.pdbx_strand_id
1 'polypeptide(L)'
;FSAEAEGGYGQPDLYLTLRTRAGEWGTPINLGPEVNTSGIEFAPYLSPDGQFLFFSRRDQWENATFSTIYWVSMELVDSLRAR
;
A
#
# COMPACT_ATOMS: atom_id res chain seq x y z
N PHE A 1 4.89 1.19 -3.06
CA PHE A 1 5.95 0.22 -2.74
C PHE A 1 5.70 -0.29 -1.32
N SER A 2 6.35 -1.37 -0.89
CA SER A 2 6.22 -1.90 0.48
C SER A 2 7.48 -1.61 1.28
N ALA A 3 7.36 -1.20 2.54
CA ALA A 3 8.47 -0.88 3.42
C ALA A 3 8.09 -0.99 4.91
N GLU A 4 9.07 -1.15 5.78
CA GLU A 4 8.91 -1.02 7.23
C GLU A 4 9.29 0.40 7.66
N ALA A 5 8.50 1.02 8.55
CA ALA A 5 8.84 2.31 9.16
C ALA A 5 8.25 2.43 10.58
N GLU A 6 8.82 3.31 11.39
CA GLU A 6 8.33 3.59 12.74
C GLU A 6 6.90 4.15 12.68
N GLY A 7 5.98 3.58 13.49
CA GLY A 7 4.56 3.94 13.48
C GLY A 7 3.70 3.25 12.42
N GLY A 8 4.24 2.25 11.70
CA GLY A 8 3.46 1.40 10.79
C GLY A 8 2.45 0.48 11.50
N TYR A 9 1.59 -0.18 10.74
CA TYR A 9 0.47 -0.98 11.25
C TYR A 9 0.82 -2.45 11.55
N GLY A 10 2.06 -2.87 11.31
CA GLY A 10 2.53 -4.22 11.59
C GLY A 10 3.84 -4.57 10.90
N GLN A 11 3.79 -5.61 10.06
CA GLN A 11 4.88 -5.99 9.13
C GLN A 11 4.91 -5.00 7.93
N PRO A 12 5.69 -5.20 6.84
CA PRO A 12 5.82 -4.19 5.80
C PRO A 12 4.48 -3.63 5.29
N ASP A 13 4.34 -2.31 5.38
CA ASP A 13 3.17 -1.54 4.98
C ASP A 13 3.33 -1.07 3.53
N LEU A 14 2.22 -0.76 2.86
CA LEU A 14 2.24 -0.03 1.60
C LEU A 14 2.40 1.48 1.82
N TYR A 15 3.36 2.03 1.08
CA TYR A 15 3.63 3.44 0.96
C TYR A 15 3.49 3.91 -0.50
N LEU A 16 3.10 5.16 -0.67
CA LEU A 16 3.05 5.85 -1.95
C LEU A 16 3.95 7.10 -1.91
N THR A 17 4.68 7.33 -3.00
CA THR A 17 5.34 8.62 -3.25
C THR A 17 5.04 9.04 -4.69
N LEU A 18 4.93 10.35 -4.91
CA LEU A 18 4.80 10.91 -6.25
C LEU A 18 6.14 11.38 -6.77
N ARG A 19 6.34 11.17 -8.06
CA ARG A 19 7.44 11.79 -8.80
C ARG A 19 6.96 13.09 -9.42
N THR A 20 7.66 14.19 -9.15
CA THR A 20 7.39 15.46 -9.80
C THR A 20 7.76 15.39 -11.29
N ARG A 21 7.27 16.33 -12.09
CA ARG A 21 7.68 16.44 -13.51
C ARG A 21 9.18 16.68 -13.68
N ALA A 22 9.83 17.27 -12.69
CA ALA A 22 11.28 17.46 -12.65
C ALA A 22 12.04 16.16 -12.33
N GLY A 23 11.34 15.08 -11.97
CA GLY A 23 11.93 13.78 -11.70
C GLY A 23 12.27 13.53 -10.24
N GLU A 24 11.93 14.45 -9.34
CA GLU A 24 12.16 14.35 -7.90
C GLU A 24 11.07 13.51 -7.22
N TRP A 25 11.43 12.72 -6.21
CA TRP A 25 10.48 11.94 -5.42
C TRP A 25 10.06 12.72 -4.18
N GLY A 26 8.75 12.75 -3.91
CA GLY A 26 8.20 13.33 -2.68
C GLY A 26 8.41 12.42 -1.46
N THR A 27 8.03 12.92 -0.29
CA THR A 27 7.99 12.13 0.94
C THR A 27 7.02 10.95 0.82
N PRO A 28 7.41 9.73 1.19
CA PRO A 28 6.49 8.60 1.26
C PRO A 28 5.32 8.83 2.22
N ILE A 29 4.13 8.44 1.80
CA ILE A 29 2.90 8.50 2.58
C ILE A 29 2.44 7.07 2.86
N ASN A 30 2.24 6.73 4.13
CA ASN A 30 1.65 5.45 4.55
C ASN A 30 0.17 5.43 4.12
N LEU A 31 -0.29 4.34 3.50
CA LEU A 31 -1.66 4.23 2.99
C LEU A 31 -2.72 3.99 4.08
N GLY A 32 -2.34 4.04 5.37
CA GLY A 32 -3.27 4.03 6.49
C GLY A 32 -4.00 2.71 6.71
N PRO A 33 -4.86 2.63 7.73
CA PRO A 33 -5.48 1.39 8.19
C PRO A 33 -6.61 0.90 7.26
N GLU A 34 -7.03 1.73 6.30
CA GLU A 34 -7.98 1.33 5.26
C GLU A 34 -7.34 0.40 4.21
N VAL A 35 -6.00 0.44 4.08
CA VAL A 35 -5.22 -0.40 3.14
C VAL A 35 -4.28 -1.35 3.88
N ASN A 36 -3.48 -0.80 4.79
CA ASN A 36 -2.50 -1.52 5.59
C ASN A 36 -3.17 -2.16 6.79
N THR A 37 -2.74 -3.38 7.14
CA THR A 37 -3.30 -4.13 8.26
C THR A 37 -2.20 -4.66 9.16
N SER A 38 -2.55 -5.53 10.12
CA SER A 38 -1.55 -6.28 10.88
C SER A 38 -0.83 -7.35 10.04
N GLY A 39 -1.30 -7.63 8.82
CA GLY A 39 -0.68 -8.55 7.88
C GLY A 39 0.56 -7.96 7.19
N ILE A 40 1.02 -8.62 6.13
CA ILE A 40 2.06 -8.07 5.22
C ILE A 40 1.39 -7.62 3.93
N GLU A 41 1.43 -6.33 3.61
CA GLU A 41 1.02 -5.85 2.29
C GLU A 41 2.23 -5.62 1.37
N PHE A 42 2.23 -6.27 0.21
CA PHE A 42 3.38 -6.32 -0.69
C PHE A 42 3.00 -6.45 -2.16
N ALA A 43 4.02 -6.36 -3.03
CA ALA A 43 3.89 -6.44 -4.49
C ALA A 43 2.79 -5.53 -5.07
N PRO A 44 2.81 -4.21 -4.79
CA PRO A 44 1.83 -3.30 -5.36
C PRO A 44 2.00 -3.15 -6.88
N TYR A 45 0.88 -3.05 -7.59
CA TYR A 45 0.80 -2.83 -9.02
C TYR A 45 -0.32 -1.82 -9.34
N LEU A 46 0.03 -0.74 -10.01
CA LEU A 46 -0.95 0.23 -10.50
C LEU A 46 -1.51 -0.24 -11.85
N SER A 47 -2.83 -0.21 -12.00
CA SER A 47 -3.49 -0.54 -13.26
C SER A 47 -3.01 0.36 -14.41
N PRO A 48 -3.05 -0.11 -15.67
CA PRO A 48 -2.60 0.68 -16.81
C PRO A 48 -3.33 2.02 -17.00
N ASP A 49 -4.60 2.09 -16.59
CA ASP A 49 -5.43 3.31 -16.60
C ASP A 49 -5.23 4.19 -15.36
N GLY A 50 -4.43 3.74 -14.39
CA GLY A 50 -4.17 4.45 -13.14
C GLY A 50 -5.36 4.51 -12.18
N GLN A 51 -6.42 3.75 -12.40
CA GLN A 51 -7.64 3.81 -11.58
C GLN A 51 -7.59 2.91 -10.34
N PHE A 52 -6.77 1.85 -10.36
CA PHE A 52 -6.74 0.86 -9.29
C PHE A 52 -5.31 0.50 -8.88
N LEU A 53 -5.11 0.38 -7.56
CA LEU A 53 -3.91 -0.21 -6.99
C LEU A 53 -4.22 -1.64 -6.56
N PHE A 54 -3.56 -2.61 -7.20
CA PHE A 54 -3.57 -4.01 -6.81
C PHE A 54 -2.40 -4.29 -5.86
N PHE A 55 -2.58 -5.21 -4.92
CA PHE A 55 -1.50 -5.65 -4.03
C PHE A 55 -1.80 -7.02 -3.46
N SER A 56 -0.78 -7.69 -2.93
CA SER A 56 -0.93 -8.93 -2.17
C SER A 56 -0.96 -8.61 -0.68
N ARG A 57 -1.83 -9.27 0.07
CA ARG A 57 -1.74 -9.35 1.53
C ARG A 57 -1.41 -10.77 1.91
N ARG A 58 -0.43 -10.94 2.80
CA ARG A 58 -0.12 -12.22 3.45
C ARG A 58 -0.60 -12.18 4.88
N ASP A 59 -1.44 -13.15 5.20
CA ASP A 59 -2.03 -13.34 6.51
C ASP A 59 -1.66 -14.71 7.06
N GLN A 60 -1.73 -14.85 8.38
CA GLN A 60 -1.50 -16.11 9.09
C GLN A 60 -2.79 -16.54 9.78
N TRP A 61 -3.15 -17.80 9.62
CA TRP A 61 -4.28 -18.42 10.32
C TRP A 61 -3.85 -19.79 10.82
N GLU A 62 -3.90 -19.96 12.15
CA GLU A 62 -3.34 -21.11 12.86
C GLU A 62 -1.89 -21.38 12.42
N ASN A 63 -1.65 -22.49 11.73
CA ASN A 63 -0.33 -22.96 11.32
C ASN A 63 -0.07 -22.72 9.82
N ALA A 64 -0.96 -21.97 9.15
CA ALA A 64 -0.93 -21.76 7.72
C ALA A 64 -0.71 -20.27 7.38
N THR A 65 -0.04 -20.06 6.25
CA THR A 65 0.14 -18.75 5.64
C THR A 65 -0.60 -18.74 4.30
N PHE A 66 -1.41 -17.72 4.08
CA PHE A 66 -2.11 -17.52 2.81
C PHE A 66 -1.80 -16.14 2.26
N SER A 67 -1.94 -15.99 0.95
CA SER A 67 -1.81 -14.70 0.28
C SER A 67 -2.98 -14.48 -0.64
N THR A 68 -3.57 -13.29 -0.54
CA THR A 68 -4.75 -12.88 -1.31
C THR A 68 -4.42 -11.60 -2.04
N ILE A 69 -4.89 -11.50 -3.29
CA ILE A 69 -4.76 -10.28 -4.09
C ILE A 69 -5.97 -9.40 -3.78
N TYR A 70 -5.69 -8.17 -3.38
CA TYR A 70 -6.66 -7.11 -3.12
C TYR A 70 -6.49 -6.00 -4.15
N TRP A 71 -7.48 -5.12 -4.22
CA TRP A 71 -7.44 -3.90 -5.00
C TRP A 71 -8.16 -2.76 -4.28
N VAL A 72 -7.73 -1.52 -4.53
CA VAL A 72 -8.39 -0.30 -4.08
C VAL A 72 -8.44 0.73 -5.22
N SER A 73 -9.45 1.61 -5.20
CA SER A 73 -9.52 2.76 -6.12
C SER A 73 -8.44 3.78 -5.80
N MET A 74 -7.83 4.38 -6.82
CA MET A 74 -6.91 5.49 -6.61
C MET A 74 -7.59 6.76 -6.07
N GLU A 75 -8.92 6.89 -6.23
CA GLU A 75 -9.67 7.97 -5.57
C GLU A 75 -9.64 7.83 -4.04
N LEU A 76 -9.74 6.59 -3.53
CA LEU A 76 -9.58 6.30 -2.09
C LEU A 76 -8.17 6.67 -1.65
N VAL A 77 -7.17 6.21 -2.38
CA VAL A 77 -5.75 6.49 -2.09
C VAL A 77 -5.48 7.99 -2.05
N ASP A 78 -6.03 8.75 -2.99
CA ASP A 78 -5.86 10.21 -3.01
C ASP A 78 -6.59 10.90 -1.85
N SER A 79 -7.77 10.40 -1.44
CA SER A 79 -8.48 10.92 -0.28
C SER A 79 -7.70 10.78 1.03
N LEU A 80 -6.87 9.73 1.14
CA LEU A 80 -6.04 9.47 2.32
C LEU A 80 -4.83 10.41 2.41
N ARG A 81 -4.41 10.99 1.28
CA ARG A 81 -3.30 11.95 1.22
C ARG A 81 -3.72 13.37 1.60
N ALA A 82 -5.02 13.65 1.61
CA ALA A 82 -5.58 14.96 1.92
C ALA A 82 -5.92 15.13 3.42
N ARG A 83 -5.70 14.09 4.23
CA ARG A 83 -5.92 14.09 5.68
C ARG A 83 -4.69 14.54 6.46
#